data_AF-A0A349B2W4-F1
#
_entry.id   AF-A0A349B2W4-F1
#
_cell.length_a   1.000
_cell.length_b   1.000
_cell.length_c   1.000
_cell.angle_alpha   90.00
_cell.angle_beta   90.00
_cell.angle_gamma   90.00
#
_symmetry.space_group_name_H-M   'P 1'
#
loop_
_entity.id
_entity.type
_entity.pdbx_description
1 polymer ?
#
loop_
_entity_poly.entity_id
_entity_poly.type
_entity_poly.pdbx_seq_one_letter_code
_entity_poly.pdbx_strand_id
1 'polypeptide(L)' 'MSTRIVVLADTHVARGSTRRLPDAVYAHLDGADAIWHAGDVLVPELLDELAGFAPVEAVLGNND' A
#
# COMPACT_ATOMS: atom_id res chain seq x y z
N MET A 1 9.41 20.68 10.52
CA MET A 1 9.25 19.24 10.24
C MET A 1 8.13 19.11 9.22
N SER A 2 8.37 18.47 8.08
CA SER A 2 7.30 18.14 7.12
C SER A 2 6.92 16.68 7.30
N THR A 3 5.63 16.37 7.24
CA THR A 3 5.13 14.99 7.23
C THR A 3 5.06 14.49 5.79
N ARG A 4 5.50 13.26 5.56
CA ARG A 4 5.47 12.59 4.26
C ARG A 4 4.49 11.42 4.29
N ILE A 5 3.43 11.56 3.51
CA ILE A 5 2.39 10.52 3.37
C ILE A 5 2.49 9.92 1.97
N VAL A 6 2.53 8.60 1.88
CA VAL A 6 2.42 7.87 0.62
C VAL A 6 0.97 7.45 0.41
N VAL A 7 0.40 7.79 -0.74
CA VAL A 7 -0.99 7.45 -1.09
C VAL A 7 -0.99 6.45 -2.23
N LEU A 8 -1.68 5.33 -2.04
CA LEU A 8 -1.84 4.24 -3.01
C LEU A 8 -3.34 4.01 -3.28
N ALA A 9 -3.65 3.38 -4.41
CA ALA A 9 -5.00 3.00 -4.80
C ALA A 9 -4.93 1.87 -5.85
N ASP A 10 -6.01 1.12 -6.02
CA ASP A 10 -6.21 0.20 -7.16
C ASP A 10 -5.04 -0.77 -7.37
N THR A 11 -4.41 -1.20 -6.27
CA THR A 11 -3.17 -1.98 -6.36
C THR A 11 -3.41 -3.35 -6.96
N HIS A 12 -4.59 -3.95 -6.76
CA HIS A 12 -5.03 -5.20 -7.41
C HIS A 12 -3.94 -6.31 -7.43
N VAL A 13 -3.21 -6.44 -6.34
CA VAL A 13 -2.25 -7.54 -6.14
C VAL A 13 -3.05 -8.75 -5.68
N ALA A 14 -3.07 -9.81 -6.50
CA ALA A 14 -3.89 -11.00 -6.23
C ALA A 14 -3.05 -12.14 -5.63
N ARG A 15 -3.72 -12.99 -4.83
CA ARG A 15 -3.10 -14.19 -4.22
C ARG A 15 -2.51 -15.09 -5.29
N GLY A 16 -1.25 -15.49 -5.11
CA GLY A 16 -0.54 -16.37 -6.06
C GLY A 16 -0.11 -15.70 -7.36
N SER A 17 -0.37 -14.40 -7.53
CA SER A 17 0.19 -13.65 -8.66
C SER A 17 1.67 -13.36 -8.42
N THR A 18 2.45 -13.29 -9.49
CA THR A 18 3.84 -12.76 -9.46
C THR A 18 3.86 -11.23 -9.48
N ARG A 19 2.69 -10.59 -9.45
CA ARG A 19 2.54 -9.14 -9.50
C ARG A 19 2.82 -8.59 -8.11
N ARG A 20 3.74 -7.63 -8.06
CA ARG A 20 4.09 -6.82 -6.90
C ARG A 20 3.99 -5.35 -7.27
N LEU A 21 4.07 -4.46 -6.29
CA LEU A 21 4.14 -3.04 -6.57
C LEU A 21 5.42 -2.73 -7.38
N PRO A 22 5.44 -1.66 -8.20
CA PRO A 22 6.66 -1.23 -8.86
C PRO A 22 7.77 -0.87 -7.86
N ASP A 23 9.04 -1.12 -8.20
CA ASP A 23 10.21 -0.80 -7.36
C ASP A 23 10.22 0.65 -6.83
N ALA A 24 9.76 1.58 -7.66
CA ALA A 24 9.67 3.00 -7.30
C ALA A 24 8.70 3.25 -6.14
N VAL A 25 7.64 2.45 -5.99
CA VAL A 25 6.72 2.57 -4.85
C VAL A 25 7.47 2.24 -3.57
N TYR A 26 8.22 1.14 -3.53
CA TYR A 26 9.01 0.74 -2.36
C TYR A 26 10.06 1.78 -1.98
N ALA A 27 10.74 2.38 -2.96
CA ALA A 27 11.66 3.49 -2.70
C ALA A 27 10.96 4.71 -2.07
N HIS A 28 9.67 4.90 -2.34
CA HIS A 28 8.89 5.96 -1.70
C HIS A 28 8.35 5.56 -0.32
N LEU A 29 8.08 4.27 -0.07
CA LEU A 29 7.69 3.79 1.25
C LEU A 29 8.82 3.96 2.27
N ASP A 30 10.07 3.84 1.81
CA ASP A 30 11.24 4.18 2.62
C ASP A 30 11.19 5.68 3.02
N GLY A 31 11.14 5.93 4.33
CA GLY A 31 10.98 7.27 4.90
C GLY A 31 9.57 7.88 4.79
N ALA A 32 8.52 7.06 4.66
CA ALA A 32 7.15 7.52 4.85
C ALA A 32 6.80 7.61 6.34
N ASP A 33 6.07 8.65 6.74
CA ASP A 33 5.53 8.76 8.10
C ASP A 33 4.18 8.04 8.24
N ALA A 34 3.45 7.91 7.12
CA ALA A 34 2.19 7.17 7.03
C ALA A 34 1.92 6.73 5.58
N ILE A 35 1.12 5.67 5.42
CA ILE A 35 0.69 5.12 4.14
C ILE A 35 -0.84 5.07 4.13
N TRP A 36 -1.47 5.65 3.11
CA TRP A 36 -2.92 5.61 2.94
C TRP A 36 -3.28 4.87 1.66
N HIS A 37 -4.19 3.91 1.75
CA HIS A 37 -4.70 3.17 0.61
C HIS A 37 -6.17 3.50 0.33
N ALA A 38 -6.49 3.95 -0.88
CA ALA A 38 -7.84 4.35 -1.27
C ALA A 38 -8.77 3.18 -1.66
N GLY A 39 -8.48 1.95 -1.20
CA GLY A 39 -9.21 0.72 -1.56
C GLY A 39 -8.76 0.03 -2.84
N ASP A 40 -9.46 -1.04 -3.20
CA ASP A 40 -9.18 -2.00 -4.27
C ASP A 40 -7.90 -2.83 -4.02
N VAL A 41 -7.81 -3.31 -2.77
CA VAL A 41 -6.84 -4.27 -2.23
C VAL A 41 -7.47 -5.65 -2.19
N LEU A 42 -7.04 -6.54 -3.09
CA LEU A 42 -7.63 -7.89 -3.22
C LEU A 42 -7.20 -8.88 -2.12
N VAL A 43 -6.10 -8.60 -1.41
CA VAL A 43 -5.54 -9.51 -0.41
C VAL A 43 -4.98 -8.73 0.79
N PRO A 44 -5.26 -9.16 2.03
CA PRO A 44 -4.78 -8.47 3.23
C PRO A 44 -3.25 -8.47 3.36
N GLU A 45 -2.56 -9.46 2.77
CA GLU A 45 -1.10 -9.56 2.81
C GLU A 45 -0.40 -8.33 2.21
N LEU A 46 -1.04 -7.60 1.29
CA LEU A 46 -0.49 -6.34 0.79
C LEU A 46 -0.49 -5.26 1.87
N LEU A 47 -1.55 -5.17 2.69
CA LEU A 47 -1.60 -4.22 3.80
C LEU A 47 -0.58 -4.56 4.88
N ASP A 48 -0.39 -5.86 5.17
CA ASP A 48 0.65 -6.34 6.08
C ASP A 48 2.06 -5.98 5.59
N GLU A 49 2.31 -6.12 4.28
CA GLU A 49 3.56 -5.71 3.64
C GLU A 49 3.80 -4.20 3.77
N LEU A 50 2.78 -3.38 3.48
CA LEU A 50 2.85 -1.92 3.61
C LEU A 50 3.08 -1.49 5.07
N ALA A 51 2.45 -2.18 6.03
CA ALA A 51 2.57 -1.91 7.47
C ALA A 51 3.99 -2.16 8.01
N GLY A 52 4.82 -2.90 7.28
CA GLY A 52 6.25 -3.03 7.58
C GLY A 52 7.06 -1.74 7.38
N PHE A 53 6.54 -0.77 6.63
CA PHE A 53 7.24 0.50 6.34
C PHE A 53 6.79 1.66 7.21
N ALA A 54 5.46 1.84 7.38
CA ALA A 54 4.86 2.90 8.18
C ALA A 54 3.42 2.52 8.57
N PRO A 55 2.76 3.24 9.50
CA PRO A 55 1.34 3.02 9.80
C PRO A 55 0.47 3.11 8.54
N VAL A 56 -0.42 2.13 8.35
CA VAL A 56 -1.30 2.01 7.19
C VAL A 56 -2.74 2.29 7.58
N GLU A 57 -3.39 3.16 6.81
CA GLU A 57 -4.85 3.35 6.84
C GLU A 57 -5.41 2.99 5.46
N ALA A 58 -6.49 2.21 5.43
CA ALA A 58 -7.13 1.82 4.18
C ALA A 58 -8.65 1.98 4.30
N VAL A 59 -9.28 2.37 3.19
CA VAL A 59 -10.75 2.36 3.05
C VAL A 59 -11.19 1.18 2.20
N LEU A 60 -12.42 0.71 2.44
CA LEU A 60 -13.00 -0.37 1.64
C LEU A 60 -13.35 0.13 0.22
N GLY A 61 -12.68 -0.41 -0.78
CA GLY A 61 -12.92 -0.20 -2.20
C GLY A 61 -14.11 -1.00 -2.75
N ASN A 62 -14.30 -0.96 -4.06
CA ASN A 62 -15.38 -1.70 -4.72
C ASN A 62 -15.06 -3.20 -4.82
N ASN A 63 -13.78 -3.55 -4.94
CA ASN A 63 -13.32 -4.91 -5.23
C ASN A 63 -12.55 -5.59 -4.08
N ASP A 64 -12.60 -5.04 -2.87
CA ASP A 64 -11.90 -5.55 -1.69
C ASP A 64 -12.41 -6.92 -1.18
#